data_AF-X1K0R3-F1
#
_entry.id   AF-X1K0R3-F1
#
_cell.length_a   1.000
_cell.length_b   1.000
_cell.length_c   1.000
_cell.angle_alpha   90.00
_cell.angle_beta   90.00
_cell.angle_gamma   90.00
#
_symmetry.space_group_name_H-M   'P 1'
#
loop_
_entity.id
_entity.type
_entity.pdbx_description
1 polymer ?
#
loop_
_entity_poly.entity_id
_entity_poly.type
_entity_poly.pdbx_seq_one_letter_code
_entity_poly.pdbx_strand_id
1 'polypeptide(L)'
;RLRDAADVSSLNKAWVSTPSRFKEDEDIKDFYESEKKRLEDEGLNTASDIVVGWIGKQIAAGVNVITGAALTNLTPEFTKILDEIDIPEEKKNIIKNIAKSGEFGLNAVVSFLLGVTLYPAIMTATAPAWRIAEHLTDSKIHSALLMPDVLLRGRWRDIIKEEQIIADMLKQGFTLEDIKAYREIMKFYPSPRDLVTWQAKEVYEPTMIAKYGLEDELEEVEKEAFYKAGMNDEQIRNFWIAHWEHPSW
;
A
#
# COMPACT_ATOMS: atom_id res chain seq x y z
N ARG A 1 29.45 -5.30 19.68
CA ARG A 1 28.05 -5.78 19.68
C ARG A 1 27.12 -4.80 20.41
N LEU A 2 27.28 -4.57 21.72
CA LEU A 2 26.47 -3.54 22.42
C LEU A 2 26.70 -2.14 21.84
N ARG A 3 27.96 -1.78 21.57
CA ARG A 3 28.33 -0.52 20.88
C ARG A 3 27.83 -0.37 19.44
N ASP A 4 27.42 -1.47 18.82
CA ASP A 4 27.01 -1.47 17.41
C ASP A 4 25.47 -1.49 17.27
N ALA A 5 24.75 -1.40 18.40
CA ALA A 5 23.30 -1.38 18.40
C ALA A 5 22.78 -0.02 17.93
N ALA A 6 21.85 -0.03 16.99
CA ALA A 6 21.31 1.18 16.37
C ALA A 6 19.98 1.63 17.00
N ASP A 7 19.31 0.73 17.73
CA ASP A 7 18.03 0.95 18.41
C ASP A 7 17.94 0.10 19.69
N VAL A 8 16.96 0.41 20.55
CA VAL A 8 16.76 -0.29 21.83
C VAL A 8 16.53 -1.80 21.61
N SER A 9 15.82 -2.18 20.54
CA SER A 9 15.54 -3.60 20.22
C SER A 9 16.81 -4.40 19.91
N SER A 10 17.70 -3.85 19.08
CA SER A 10 18.99 -4.44 18.72
C SER A 10 19.97 -4.42 19.90
N LEU A 11 19.92 -3.39 20.74
CA LEU A 11 20.69 -3.32 21.98
C LEU A 11 20.25 -4.41 22.97
N ASN A 12 18.94 -4.57 23.18
CA ASN A 12 18.37 -5.63 24.03
C ASN A 12 18.73 -7.02 23.51
N LYS A 13 18.69 -7.23 22.18
CA LYS A 13 19.09 -8.49 21.56
C LYS A 13 20.58 -8.78 21.76
N ALA A 14 21.42 -7.77 21.62
CA ALA A 14 22.85 -7.86 21.90
C ALA A 14 23.11 -8.17 23.39
N TRP A 15 22.38 -7.53 24.30
CA TRP A 15 22.45 -7.78 25.74
C TRP A 15 22.04 -9.19 26.11
N VAL A 16 20.91 -9.68 25.62
CA VAL A 16 20.44 -11.05 25.86
C VAL A 16 21.50 -12.08 25.43
N SER A 17 22.11 -11.88 24.26
CA SER A 17 23.17 -12.76 23.73
C SER A 17 24.54 -12.62 24.40
N THR A 18 24.70 -11.67 25.32
CA THR A 18 25.96 -11.47 26.05
C THR A 18 26.13 -12.56 27.14
N PRO A 19 27.28 -13.26 27.20
CA PRO A 19 27.53 -14.28 28.22
C PRO A 19 27.43 -13.75 29.65
N SER A 20 26.93 -14.56 30.59
CA SER A 20 26.65 -14.13 31.98
C SER A 20 27.85 -13.49 32.69
N ARG A 21 29.06 -14.02 32.46
CA ARG A 21 30.31 -13.47 33.02
C ARG A 21 30.58 -12.00 32.68
N PHE A 22 30.01 -11.49 31.59
CA PHE A 22 30.14 -10.09 31.16
C PHE A 22 28.93 -9.24 31.58
N LYS A 23 27.83 -9.86 32.01
CA LYS A 23 26.66 -9.14 32.56
C LYS A 23 26.84 -8.79 34.03
N GLU A 24 27.75 -9.49 34.70
CA GLU A 24 28.16 -9.25 36.10
C GLU A 24 29.24 -8.17 36.22
N ASP A 25 29.84 -7.76 35.10
CA ASP A 25 30.79 -6.65 35.02
C ASP A 25 30.04 -5.31 35.07
N GLU A 26 30.33 -4.48 36.09
CA GLU A 26 29.64 -3.20 36.31
C GLU A 26 29.82 -2.23 35.13
N ASP A 27 31.01 -2.15 34.53
CA ASP A 27 31.28 -1.23 33.41
C ASP A 27 30.43 -1.59 32.18
N ILE A 28 30.25 -2.89 31.94
CA ILE A 28 29.46 -3.39 30.81
C ILE A 28 27.96 -3.15 31.04
N LYS A 29 27.50 -3.30 32.29
CA LYS A 29 26.12 -3.04 32.68
C LYS A 29 25.78 -1.56 32.61
N ASP A 30 26.66 -0.70 33.10
CA ASP A 30 26.50 0.75 33.05
C ASP A 30 26.51 1.28 31.61
N PHE A 31 27.37 0.71 30.76
CA PHE A 31 27.34 1.01 29.33
C PHE A 31 25.99 0.64 28.70
N TYR A 32 25.45 -0.54 28.99
CA TYR A 32 24.17 -0.96 28.46
C TYR A 32 23.02 -0.06 28.91
N GLU A 33 22.91 0.26 30.21
CA GLU A 33 21.83 1.09 30.73
C GLU A 33 21.92 2.55 30.24
N SER A 34 23.13 3.11 30.16
CA SER A 34 23.35 4.47 29.64
C SER A 34 23.04 4.57 28.14
N GLU A 35 23.46 3.59 27.34
CA GLU A 35 23.18 3.54 25.91
C GLU A 35 21.70 3.29 25.63
N LYS A 36 21.05 2.43 26.42
CA LYS A 36 19.61 2.20 26.34
C LYS A 36 18.84 3.49 26.60
N LYS A 37 19.18 4.21 27.67
CA LYS A 37 18.56 5.50 28.00
C LYS A 37 18.77 6.53 26.90
N ARG A 38 19.99 6.63 26.33
CA ARG A 38 20.28 7.51 25.19
C ARG A 38 19.37 7.20 24.00
N LEU A 39 19.22 5.93 23.66
CA LEU A 39 18.38 5.49 22.54
C LEU A 39 16.88 5.77 22.82
N GLU A 40 16.40 5.57 24.05
CA GLU A 40 15.03 5.90 24.47
C GLU A 40 14.76 7.42 24.42
N ASP A 41 15.69 8.24 24.92
CA ASP A 41 15.61 9.71 24.88
C ASP A 41 15.63 10.25 23.44
N GLU A 42 16.30 9.54 22.53
CA GLU A 42 16.30 9.85 21.09
C GLU A 42 15.09 9.27 20.33
N GLY A 43 14.20 8.55 21.02
CA GLY A 43 13.03 7.91 20.43
C GLY A 43 13.33 6.67 19.58
N LEU A 44 14.56 6.15 19.61
CA LEU A 44 15.08 5.07 18.78
C LEU A 44 14.76 3.68 19.33
N ASN A 45 13.46 3.41 19.56
CA ASN A 45 13.03 2.15 20.16
C ASN A 45 13.16 0.96 19.17
N THR A 46 12.97 1.25 17.89
CA THR A 46 13.00 0.29 16.79
C THR A 46 13.76 0.86 15.59
N ALA A 47 14.17 -0.03 14.67
CA ALA A 47 14.85 0.39 13.43
C ALA A 47 14.00 1.33 12.55
N SER A 48 12.68 1.25 12.64
CA SER A 48 11.76 2.21 11.99
C SER A 48 11.87 3.60 12.61
N ASP A 49 12.10 3.69 13.92
CA ASP A 49 12.22 4.95 14.63
C ASP A 49 13.54 5.67 14.31
N ILE A 50 14.57 4.96 13.84
CA ILE A 50 15.82 5.57 13.34
C ILE A 50 15.54 6.39 12.08
N VAL A 51 14.77 5.83 11.14
CA VAL A 51 14.43 6.52 9.89
C VAL A 51 13.47 7.68 10.19
N VAL A 52 12.43 7.43 11.00
CA VAL A 52 11.45 8.45 11.37
C VAL A 52 12.06 9.56 12.24
N GLY A 53 12.93 9.21 13.19
CA GLY A 53 13.61 10.14 14.09
C GLY A 53 14.69 10.98 13.40
N TRP A 54 15.47 10.40 12.48
CA TRP A 54 16.41 11.15 11.64
C TRP A 54 15.68 12.11 10.69
N ILE A 55 14.63 11.64 10.00
CA ILE A 55 13.78 12.49 9.16
C ILE A 55 13.14 13.60 10.01
N GLY A 56 12.59 13.27 11.18
CA GLY A 56 11.98 14.23 12.10
C GLY A 56 12.96 15.31 12.57
N LYS A 57 14.20 14.94 12.93
CA LYS A 57 15.26 15.90 13.31
C LYS A 57 15.67 16.79 12.14
N GLN A 58 15.79 16.24 10.92
CA GLN A 58 16.12 17.03 9.73
C GLN A 58 14.99 17.97 9.31
N ILE A 59 13.72 17.52 9.42
CA ILE A 59 12.55 18.37 9.20
C ILE A 59 12.51 19.49 10.25
N ALA A 60 12.70 19.18 11.54
CA ALA A 60 12.71 20.19 12.60
C ALA A 60 13.87 21.19 12.43
N ALA A 61 15.07 20.73 12.06
CA ALA A 61 16.21 21.60 11.76
C ALA A 61 15.94 22.47 10.52
N GLY A 62 15.40 21.89 9.45
CA GLY A 62 15.00 22.61 8.24
C GLY A 62 13.92 23.65 8.52
N VAL A 63 12.88 23.28 9.26
CA VAL A 63 11.81 24.19 9.71
C VAL A 63 12.39 25.30 10.58
N ASN A 64 13.31 25.03 11.51
CA ASN A 64 13.92 26.07 12.34
C ASN A 64 14.82 27.02 11.55
N VAL A 65 15.63 26.50 10.62
CA VAL A 65 16.50 27.32 9.76
C VAL A 65 15.65 28.17 8.81
N ILE A 66 14.61 27.60 8.24
CA ILE A 66 13.74 28.29 7.29
C ILE A 66 12.81 29.25 8.01
N THR A 67 12.23 28.87 9.14
CA THR A 67 11.42 29.80 9.94
C THR A 67 12.29 30.93 10.46
N GLY A 68 13.51 30.68 10.94
CA GLY A 68 14.42 31.75 11.36
C GLY A 68 14.86 32.68 10.22
N ALA A 69 15.38 32.11 9.12
CA ALA A 69 15.93 32.90 8.02
C ALA A 69 14.85 33.51 7.12
N ALA A 70 13.76 32.78 6.85
CA ALA A 70 12.68 33.27 6.02
C ALA A 70 11.85 34.33 6.76
N LEU A 71 11.68 34.27 8.09
CA LEU A 71 10.95 35.31 8.82
C LEU A 71 11.63 36.68 8.68
N THR A 72 12.96 36.72 8.84
CA THR A 72 13.75 37.96 8.70
C THR A 72 13.70 38.53 7.29
N ASN A 73 13.74 37.66 6.26
CA ASN A 73 13.77 38.09 4.86
C ASN A 73 12.39 38.30 4.23
N LEU A 74 11.34 37.61 4.69
CA LEU A 74 9.97 37.72 4.16
C LEU A 74 9.17 38.85 4.80
N THR A 75 9.49 39.28 6.02
CA THR A 75 8.76 40.37 6.69
C THR A 75 8.77 41.68 5.88
N PRO A 76 9.90 42.13 5.30
CA PRO A 76 9.93 43.31 4.44
C PRO A 76 9.10 43.15 3.16
N GLU A 77 9.22 42.01 2.47
CA GLU A 77 8.49 41.74 1.22
C GLU A 77 6.98 41.57 1.45
N PHE A 78 6.59 40.93 2.56
CA PHE A 78 5.19 40.80 2.97
C PHE A 78 4.57 42.17 3.27
N THR A 79 5.33 43.08 3.90
CA THR A 79 4.88 44.46 4.15
C THR A 79 4.70 45.21 2.84
N LYS A 80 5.62 45.05 1.88
CA LYS A 80 5.54 45.64 0.55
C LYS A 80 4.30 45.16 -0.22
N ILE A 81 4.03 43.85 -0.23
CA ILE A 81 2.84 43.26 -0.86
C ILE A 81 1.56 43.79 -0.21
N LEU A 82 1.52 43.86 1.13
CA LEU A 82 0.36 44.43 1.86
C LEU A 82 0.09 45.89 1.51
N ASP A 83 1.15 46.66 1.27
CA ASP A 83 1.04 48.07 0.90
C ASP A 83 0.52 48.24 -0.53
N GLU A 84 0.86 47.32 -1.44
CA GLU A 84 0.40 47.30 -2.84
C GLU A 84 -1.06 46.83 -3.02
N ILE A 85 -1.65 46.15 -2.03
CA ILE A 85 -3.05 45.70 -2.10
C ILE A 85 -4.00 46.86 -1.76
N ASP A 86 -5.02 47.08 -2.59
CA ASP A 86 -6.07 48.09 -2.37
C ASP A 86 -7.10 47.62 -1.33
N ILE A 87 -6.72 47.65 -0.05
CA ILE A 87 -7.60 47.40 1.09
C ILE A 87 -7.59 48.59 2.05
N PRO A 88 -8.69 48.86 2.78
CA PRO A 88 -8.75 49.95 3.74
C PRO A 88 -7.60 49.91 4.75
N GLU A 89 -7.03 51.08 5.05
CA GLU A 89 -5.81 51.19 5.85
C GLU A 89 -5.96 50.64 7.28
N GLU A 90 -7.18 50.69 7.82
CA GLU A 90 -7.56 50.04 9.08
C GLU A 90 -7.29 48.52 9.03
N LYS A 91 -7.64 47.85 7.92
CA LYS A 91 -7.42 46.41 7.74
C LYS A 91 -5.94 46.09 7.51
N LYS A 92 -5.21 46.93 6.77
CA LYS A 92 -3.74 46.80 6.65
C LYS A 92 -3.06 46.86 8.01
N ASN A 93 -3.48 47.80 8.85
CA ASN A 93 -2.95 47.97 10.20
C ASN A 93 -3.29 46.79 11.12
N ILE A 94 -4.50 46.23 11.02
CA ILE A 94 -4.87 45.00 11.73
C ILE A 94 -3.96 43.84 11.30
N ILE A 95 -3.74 43.63 10.00
CA ILE A 95 -2.88 42.55 9.49
C ILE A 95 -1.42 42.75 9.92
N LYS A 96 -0.89 43.99 9.82
CA LYS A 96 0.47 44.34 10.30
C LYS A 96 0.61 44.12 11.81
N ASN A 97 -0.42 44.42 12.59
CA ASN A 97 -0.42 44.20 14.04
C ASN A 97 -0.54 42.71 14.40
N ILE A 98 -1.29 41.93 13.64
CA ILE A 98 -1.40 40.46 13.80
C ILE A 98 -0.10 39.76 13.35
N ALA A 99 0.61 40.30 12.36
CA ALA A 99 1.96 39.85 11.99
C ALA A 99 3.02 40.23 13.05
N LYS A 100 2.88 41.41 13.68
CA LYS A 100 3.76 41.88 14.78
C LYS A 100 3.45 41.25 16.14
N SER A 101 2.23 40.76 16.37
CA SER A 101 1.81 40.17 17.65
C SER A 101 2.41 38.79 17.92
N GLY A 102 3.26 38.28 17.03
CA GLY A 102 4.17 37.16 17.28
C GLY A 102 3.53 35.77 17.26
N GLU A 103 2.29 35.59 17.70
CA GLU A 103 1.79 34.23 18.00
C GLU A 103 0.70 33.69 17.08
N PHE A 104 -0.08 34.50 16.36
CA PHE A 104 -1.22 33.97 15.59
C PHE A 104 -1.21 34.31 14.09
N GLY A 105 -0.92 35.56 13.72
CA GLY A 105 -0.89 35.97 12.31
C GLY A 105 0.29 35.46 11.54
N LEU A 106 1.46 35.61 12.15
CA LEU A 106 2.72 35.16 11.58
C LEU A 106 2.76 33.64 11.52
N ASN A 107 2.30 32.94 12.56
CA ASN A 107 2.19 31.48 12.55
C ASN A 107 1.21 30.97 11.50
N ALA A 108 0.07 31.63 11.25
CA ALA A 108 -0.86 31.23 10.20
C ALA A 108 -0.32 31.49 8.79
N VAL A 109 0.30 32.66 8.54
CA VAL A 109 0.88 33.01 7.23
C VAL A 109 2.14 32.19 6.94
N VAL A 110 2.99 31.96 7.95
CA VAL A 110 4.16 31.08 7.86
C VAL A 110 3.73 29.63 7.73
N SER A 111 2.75 29.14 8.49
CA SER A 111 2.22 27.77 8.31
C SER A 111 1.59 27.57 6.93
N PHE A 112 0.91 28.59 6.39
CA PHE A 112 0.39 28.56 5.03
C PHE A 112 1.53 28.50 4.03
N LEU A 113 2.48 29.45 4.06
CA LEU A 113 3.63 29.47 3.14
C LEU A 113 4.48 28.20 3.26
N LEU A 114 4.75 27.73 4.46
CA LEU A 114 5.43 26.45 4.70
C LEU A 114 4.60 25.28 4.15
N GLY A 115 3.28 25.29 4.29
CA GLY A 115 2.38 24.24 3.80
C GLY A 115 2.25 24.19 2.27
N VAL A 116 2.19 25.33 1.57
CA VAL A 116 2.05 25.36 0.10
C VAL A 116 3.37 25.44 -0.67
N THR A 117 4.45 25.98 -0.10
CA THR A 117 5.72 26.15 -0.83
C THR A 117 6.80 25.20 -0.34
N LEU A 118 6.99 25.09 0.98
CA LEU A 118 8.09 24.33 1.53
C LEU A 118 7.77 22.85 1.67
N TYR A 119 6.58 22.50 2.12
CA TYR A 119 6.16 21.12 2.33
C TYR A 119 6.18 20.32 1.02
N PRO A 120 5.67 20.81 -0.14
CA PRO A 120 5.83 20.09 -1.41
C PRO A 120 7.29 19.97 -1.85
N ALA A 121 8.12 21.00 -1.62
CA ALA A 121 9.54 20.95 -1.96
C ALA A 121 10.31 19.93 -1.10
N ILE A 122 10.03 19.88 0.21
CA ILE A 122 10.56 18.88 1.14
C ILE A 122 10.10 17.49 0.72
N MET A 123 8.79 17.27 0.55
CA MET A 123 8.24 15.97 0.15
C MET A 123 8.79 15.50 -1.20
N THR A 124 9.04 16.42 -2.13
CA THR A 124 9.67 16.10 -3.42
C THR A 124 11.13 15.71 -3.24
N ALA A 125 11.90 16.48 -2.47
CA ALA A 125 13.31 16.20 -2.20
C ALA A 125 13.52 14.92 -1.39
N THR A 126 12.61 14.61 -0.46
CA THR A 126 12.64 13.40 0.36
C THR A 126 11.91 12.22 -0.27
N ALA A 127 11.21 12.39 -1.40
CA ALA A 127 10.45 11.34 -2.06
C ALA A 127 11.23 10.03 -2.29
N PRO A 128 12.54 10.03 -2.66
CA PRO A 128 13.29 8.78 -2.77
C PRO A 128 13.47 8.06 -1.42
N ALA A 129 13.80 8.79 -0.35
CA ALA A 129 13.96 8.22 0.99
C ALA A 129 12.61 7.77 1.57
N TRP A 130 11.56 8.55 1.32
CA TRP A 130 10.19 8.22 1.73
C TRP A 130 9.71 6.92 1.07
N ARG A 131 9.95 6.73 -0.24
CA ARG A 131 9.64 5.46 -0.93
C ARG A 131 10.37 4.25 -0.33
N ILE A 132 11.62 4.43 0.12
CA ILE A 132 12.36 3.36 0.81
C ILE A 132 11.71 3.07 2.17
N ALA A 133 11.33 4.11 2.91
CA ALA A 133 10.66 3.96 4.20
C ALA A 133 9.28 3.28 4.04
N GLU A 134 8.49 3.68 3.05
CA GLU A 134 7.22 3.03 2.66
C GLU A 134 7.46 1.56 2.33
N HIS A 135 8.42 1.25 1.46
CA HIS A 135 8.72 -0.14 1.10
C HIS A 135 9.15 -0.99 2.29
N LEU A 136 10.04 -0.47 3.15
CA LEU A 136 10.47 -1.17 4.36
C LEU A 136 9.31 -1.37 5.34
N THR A 137 8.43 -0.38 5.45
CA THR A 137 7.22 -0.49 6.27
C THR A 137 6.30 -1.55 5.70
N ASP A 138 5.93 -1.45 4.43
CA ASP A 138 5.07 -2.39 3.71
C ASP A 138 5.61 -3.82 3.74
N SER A 139 6.92 -4.01 3.62
CA SER A 139 7.56 -5.34 3.71
C SER A 139 7.43 -5.98 5.10
N LYS A 140 7.27 -5.17 6.16
CA LYS A 140 7.07 -5.66 7.54
C LYS A 140 5.60 -5.84 7.86
N ILE A 141 4.78 -4.84 7.51
CA ILE A 141 3.35 -4.85 7.82
C ILE A 141 2.53 -5.68 6.84
N HIS A 142 3.08 -6.01 5.66
CA HIS A 142 2.42 -6.73 4.58
C HIS A 142 1.08 -6.07 4.21
N SER A 143 1.10 -4.75 3.99
CA SER A 143 -0.07 -3.94 3.65
C SER A 143 -0.68 -4.32 2.29
N ALA A 144 0.12 -4.91 1.40
CA ALA A 144 -0.33 -5.36 0.10
C ALA A 144 -1.31 -6.54 0.23
N LEU A 145 -2.50 -6.37 -0.35
CA LEU A 145 -3.50 -7.43 -0.47
C LEU A 145 -3.43 -8.05 -1.87
N LEU A 146 -3.76 -9.34 -1.97
CA LEU A 146 -3.92 -10.00 -3.26
C LEU A 146 -5.07 -9.36 -4.03
N MET A 147 -4.90 -9.21 -5.34
CA MET A 147 -5.96 -8.71 -6.21
C MET A 147 -7.19 -9.65 -6.17
N PRO A 148 -8.42 -9.13 -6.30
CA PRO A 148 -9.65 -9.93 -6.20
C PRO A 148 -9.70 -11.14 -7.15
N ASP A 149 -9.20 -10.99 -8.38
CA ASP A 149 -9.13 -12.05 -9.38
C ASP A 149 -8.11 -13.14 -9.01
N VAL A 150 -7.00 -12.77 -8.35
CA VAL A 150 -6.02 -13.74 -7.82
C VAL A 150 -6.63 -14.52 -6.66
N LEU A 151 -7.39 -13.88 -5.78
CA LEU A 151 -8.09 -14.54 -4.67
C LEU A 151 -9.06 -15.62 -5.20
N LEU A 152 -9.90 -15.27 -6.17
CA LEU A 152 -10.87 -16.21 -6.75
C LEU A 152 -10.20 -17.34 -7.55
N ARG A 153 -9.20 -17.04 -8.38
CA ARG A 153 -8.46 -18.09 -9.09
C ARG A 153 -7.68 -19.01 -8.15
N GLY A 154 -7.15 -18.46 -7.06
CA GLY A 154 -6.53 -19.23 -5.99
C GLY A 154 -7.52 -20.19 -5.33
N ARG A 155 -8.78 -19.76 -5.19
CA ARG A 155 -9.86 -20.60 -4.67
C ARG A 155 -10.23 -21.75 -5.60
N TRP A 156 -10.37 -21.52 -6.90
CA TRP A 156 -10.66 -22.60 -7.84
C TRP A 156 -9.56 -23.66 -7.87
N ARG A 157 -8.33 -23.29 -7.49
CA ARG A 157 -7.17 -24.19 -7.41
C ARG A 157 -6.95 -24.77 -6.01
N ASP A 158 -7.87 -24.55 -5.08
CA ASP A 158 -7.80 -24.97 -3.68
C ASP A 158 -6.55 -24.47 -2.93
N ILE A 159 -5.98 -23.33 -3.38
CA ILE A 159 -4.83 -22.67 -2.74
C ILE A 159 -5.30 -21.72 -1.63
N ILE A 160 -6.45 -21.06 -1.85
CA ILE A 160 -7.01 -20.04 -0.94
C ILE A 160 -8.38 -20.50 -0.47
N LYS A 161 -8.62 -20.43 0.84
CA LYS A 161 -9.90 -20.80 1.46
C LYS A 161 -10.96 -19.73 1.27
N GLU A 162 -12.22 -20.13 1.26
CA GLU A 162 -13.37 -19.24 1.06
C GLU A 162 -13.42 -18.11 2.10
N GLU A 163 -13.16 -18.42 3.36
CA GLU A 163 -13.20 -17.46 4.46
C GLU A 163 -12.12 -16.38 4.29
N GLN A 164 -10.96 -16.76 3.74
CA GLN A 164 -9.87 -15.85 3.47
C GLN A 164 -10.21 -14.89 2.31
N ILE A 165 -10.85 -15.39 1.25
CA ILE A 165 -11.30 -14.54 0.14
C ILE A 165 -12.25 -13.47 0.65
N ILE A 166 -13.26 -13.87 1.43
CA ILE A 166 -14.25 -12.93 1.96
C ILE A 166 -13.56 -11.90 2.84
N ALA A 167 -12.71 -12.33 3.78
CA ALA A 167 -11.98 -11.43 4.67
C ALA A 167 -11.10 -10.44 3.90
N ASP A 168 -10.35 -10.89 2.89
CA ASP A 168 -9.43 -10.03 2.15
C ASP A 168 -10.15 -9.12 1.14
N MET A 169 -11.28 -9.53 0.58
CA MET A 169 -12.12 -8.65 -0.26
C MET A 169 -12.85 -7.59 0.57
N LEU A 170 -13.31 -7.91 1.78
CA LEU A 170 -13.89 -6.92 2.70
C LEU A 170 -12.85 -5.86 3.10
N LYS A 171 -11.59 -6.25 3.36
CA LYS A 171 -10.49 -5.30 3.63
C LYS A 171 -10.21 -4.36 2.45
N GLN A 172 -10.48 -4.81 1.23
CA GLN A 172 -10.36 -4.01 0.00
C GLN A 172 -11.58 -3.10 -0.25
N GLY A 173 -12.60 -3.14 0.60
CA GLY A 173 -13.78 -2.29 0.51
C GLY A 173 -14.95 -2.87 -0.30
N PHE A 174 -14.90 -4.15 -0.69
CA PHE A 174 -16.04 -4.82 -1.34
C PHE A 174 -17.14 -5.13 -0.32
N THR A 175 -18.40 -5.11 -0.75
CA THR A 175 -19.52 -5.67 0.01
C THR A 175 -19.68 -7.18 -0.24
N LEU A 176 -20.50 -7.87 0.56
CA LEU A 176 -20.80 -9.29 0.33
C LEU A 176 -21.53 -9.52 -1.00
N GLU A 177 -22.39 -8.57 -1.36
CA GLU A 177 -23.09 -8.53 -2.65
C GLU A 177 -22.10 -8.37 -3.80
N ASP A 178 -21.12 -7.47 -3.68
CA ASP A 178 -20.06 -7.31 -4.68
C ASP A 178 -19.23 -8.59 -4.82
N ILE A 179 -18.88 -9.25 -3.71
CA ILE A 179 -18.12 -10.51 -3.73
C ILE A 179 -18.89 -11.59 -4.49
N LYS A 180 -20.20 -11.71 -4.25
CA LYS A 180 -21.08 -12.63 -4.99
C LYS A 180 -21.11 -12.29 -6.48
N ALA A 181 -21.33 -11.03 -6.84
CA ALA A 181 -21.39 -10.62 -8.24
C ALA A 181 -20.04 -10.84 -8.96
N TYR A 182 -18.94 -10.45 -8.31
CA TYR A 182 -17.59 -10.60 -8.84
C TYR A 182 -17.24 -12.07 -9.09
N ARG A 183 -17.68 -12.98 -8.21
CA ARG A 183 -17.50 -14.42 -8.40
C ARG A 183 -18.18 -14.95 -9.66
N GLU A 184 -19.42 -14.51 -9.91
CA GLU A 184 -20.16 -14.91 -11.10
C GLU A 184 -19.53 -14.33 -12.38
N ILE A 185 -19.10 -13.06 -12.34
CA ILE A 185 -18.43 -12.40 -13.46
C ILE A 185 -17.11 -13.09 -13.83
N MET A 186 -16.38 -13.56 -12.82
CA MET A 186 -15.07 -14.17 -13.04
C MET A 186 -15.14 -15.58 -13.61
N LYS A 187 -16.29 -16.29 -13.51
CA LYS A 187 -16.44 -17.61 -14.12
C LYS A 187 -16.07 -17.56 -15.59
N PHE A 188 -15.45 -18.64 -16.07
CA PHE A 188 -15.05 -18.73 -17.46
C PHE A 188 -16.27 -18.53 -18.37
N TYR A 189 -16.10 -17.70 -19.38
CA TYR A 189 -17.05 -17.51 -20.46
C TYR A 189 -16.33 -17.63 -21.81
N PRO A 190 -16.91 -18.36 -22.79
CA PRO A 190 -16.31 -18.53 -24.12
C PRO A 190 -16.07 -17.19 -24.82
N SER A 191 -15.02 -17.13 -25.64
CA SER A 191 -14.78 -15.96 -26.47
C SER A 191 -15.85 -15.84 -27.57
N PRO A 192 -16.05 -14.65 -28.18
CA PRO A 192 -16.94 -14.52 -29.33
C PRO A 192 -16.60 -15.49 -30.48
N ARG A 193 -15.32 -15.83 -30.65
CA ARG A 193 -14.88 -16.82 -31.65
C ARG A 193 -15.34 -18.23 -31.30
N ASP A 194 -15.23 -18.62 -30.04
CA ASP A 194 -15.70 -19.92 -29.57
C ASP A 194 -17.21 -20.02 -29.76
N LEU A 195 -17.96 -18.97 -29.40
CA LEU A 195 -19.40 -18.89 -29.61
C LEU A 195 -19.79 -19.03 -31.09
N VAL A 196 -19.09 -18.36 -32.01
CA VAL A 196 -19.30 -18.55 -33.46
C VAL A 196 -18.99 -19.98 -33.90
N THR A 197 -17.91 -20.55 -33.37
CA THR A 197 -17.53 -21.94 -33.67
C THR A 197 -18.60 -22.92 -33.20
N TRP A 198 -19.19 -22.68 -32.03
CA TRP A 198 -20.26 -23.50 -31.46
C TRP A 198 -21.53 -23.47 -32.28
N GLN A 199 -21.86 -22.33 -32.89
CA GLN A 199 -22.96 -22.24 -33.87
C GLN A 199 -22.69 -23.08 -35.12
N ALA A 200 -21.43 -23.20 -35.55
CA ALA A 200 -21.05 -23.96 -36.73
C ALA A 200 -20.80 -25.45 -36.47
N LYS A 201 -20.66 -25.85 -35.20
CA LYS A 201 -20.35 -27.22 -34.76
C LYS A 201 -21.50 -27.86 -33.95
N GLU A 202 -22.73 -27.49 -34.27
CA GLU A 202 -23.94 -28.16 -33.77
C GLU A 202 -24.07 -28.23 -32.23
N VAL A 203 -23.35 -27.38 -31.47
CA VAL A 203 -23.35 -27.37 -29.99
C VAL A 203 -24.76 -27.11 -29.42
N TYR A 204 -25.57 -26.38 -30.18
CA TYR A 204 -26.94 -26.02 -29.82
C TYR A 204 -28.01 -26.81 -30.61
N GLU A 205 -27.63 -27.90 -31.28
CA GLU A 205 -28.52 -28.73 -32.09
C GLU A 205 -28.66 -30.16 -31.50
N PRO A 206 -29.61 -30.39 -30.56
CA PRO A 206 -29.73 -31.67 -29.85
C PRO A 206 -29.90 -32.89 -30.77
N THR A 207 -30.57 -32.71 -31.91
CA THR A 207 -30.76 -33.77 -32.91
C THR A 207 -29.46 -34.19 -33.57
N MET A 208 -28.54 -33.26 -33.83
CA MET A 208 -27.23 -33.54 -34.41
C MET A 208 -26.28 -34.11 -33.38
N ILE A 209 -26.30 -33.58 -32.15
CA ILE A 209 -25.55 -34.14 -31.01
C ILE A 209 -25.86 -35.62 -30.83
N ALA A 210 -27.15 -35.99 -30.78
CA ALA A 210 -27.57 -37.38 -30.61
C ALA A 210 -27.26 -38.24 -31.85
N LYS A 211 -27.41 -37.69 -33.06
CA LYS A 211 -27.16 -38.43 -34.31
C LYS A 211 -25.69 -38.82 -34.48
N TYR A 212 -24.78 -37.92 -34.07
CA TYR A 212 -23.33 -38.11 -34.27
C TYR A 212 -22.59 -38.51 -32.99
N GLY A 213 -23.27 -38.66 -31.86
CA GLY A 213 -22.63 -39.02 -30.59
C GLY A 213 -21.66 -37.95 -30.09
N LEU A 214 -21.99 -36.66 -30.25
CA LEU A 214 -21.03 -35.58 -29.94
C LEU A 214 -20.74 -35.42 -28.43
N GLU A 215 -21.51 -36.11 -27.58
CA GLU A 215 -21.27 -36.23 -26.14
C GLU A 215 -20.62 -37.54 -25.74
N ASP A 216 -20.29 -38.41 -26.71
CA ASP A 216 -19.61 -39.67 -26.42
C ASP A 216 -18.32 -39.39 -25.64
N GLU A 217 -18.07 -40.20 -24.61
CA GLU A 217 -16.93 -40.10 -23.69
C GLU A 217 -16.87 -38.81 -22.83
N LEU A 218 -17.90 -37.94 -22.86
CA LEU A 218 -17.94 -36.73 -22.02
C LEU A 218 -17.85 -37.04 -20.51
N GLU A 219 -18.39 -38.19 -20.09
CA GLU A 219 -18.32 -38.63 -18.69
C GLU A 219 -16.92 -39.09 -18.27
N GLU A 220 -16.08 -39.50 -19.21
CA GLU A 220 -14.69 -39.94 -18.99
C GLU A 220 -13.70 -38.76 -18.95
N VAL A 221 -14.17 -37.56 -19.30
CA VAL A 221 -13.35 -36.33 -19.25
C VAL A 221 -13.00 -36.01 -17.81
N GLU A 222 -11.70 -35.82 -17.54
CA GLU A 222 -11.21 -35.32 -16.24
C GLU A 222 -11.61 -33.85 -16.03
N LYS A 223 -12.77 -33.62 -15.40
CA LYS A 223 -13.39 -32.29 -15.25
C LYS A 223 -12.66 -31.37 -14.26
N GLU A 224 -11.89 -31.93 -13.34
CA GLU A 224 -11.24 -31.19 -12.25
C GLU A 224 -10.31 -30.08 -12.76
N ALA A 225 -9.57 -30.35 -13.85
CA ALA A 225 -8.69 -29.35 -14.45
C ALA A 225 -9.47 -28.15 -15.02
N PHE A 226 -10.66 -28.38 -15.56
CA PHE A 226 -11.52 -27.34 -16.11
C PHE A 226 -12.18 -26.50 -15.01
N TYR A 227 -12.60 -27.14 -13.91
CA TYR A 227 -13.09 -26.41 -12.74
C TYR A 227 -12.01 -25.48 -12.15
N LYS A 228 -10.75 -25.93 -12.13
CA LYS A 228 -9.58 -25.12 -11.73
C LYS A 228 -9.30 -23.94 -12.67
N ALA A 229 -9.81 -23.99 -13.90
CA ALA A 229 -9.79 -22.89 -14.86
C ALA A 229 -11.02 -21.96 -14.75
N GLY A 230 -11.96 -22.27 -13.86
CA GLY A 230 -13.20 -21.50 -13.66
C GLY A 230 -14.35 -21.89 -14.58
N MET A 231 -14.24 -23.01 -15.31
CA MET A 231 -15.33 -23.53 -16.13
C MET A 231 -16.39 -24.25 -15.28
N ASN A 232 -17.62 -24.27 -15.77
CA ASN A 232 -18.70 -25.10 -15.24
C ASN A 232 -19.00 -26.27 -16.20
N ASP A 233 -19.87 -27.19 -15.80
CA ASP A 233 -20.22 -28.37 -16.61
C ASP A 233 -20.79 -28.02 -17.98
N GLU A 234 -21.58 -26.95 -18.07
CA GLU A 234 -22.14 -26.49 -19.34
C GLU A 234 -21.03 -26.07 -20.32
N GLN A 235 -20.05 -25.27 -19.87
CA GLN A 235 -18.95 -24.86 -20.73
C GLN A 235 -18.05 -26.04 -21.09
N ILE A 236 -17.80 -26.97 -20.16
CA ILE A 236 -17.03 -28.19 -20.44
C ILE A 236 -17.72 -29.00 -21.55
N ARG A 237 -19.04 -29.23 -21.41
CA ARG A 237 -19.86 -29.91 -22.39
C ARG A 237 -19.83 -29.22 -23.76
N ASN A 238 -19.97 -27.90 -23.80
CA ASN A 238 -19.99 -27.15 -25.07
C ASN A 238 -18.65 -27.22 -25.78
N PHE A 239 -17.53 -27.08 -25.04
CA PHE A 239 -16.20 -27.29 -25.60
C PHE A 239 -15.99 -28.71 -26.09
N TRP A 240 -16.50 -29.71 -25.36
CA TRP A 240 -16.46 -31.10 -25.81
C TRP A 240 -17.22 -31.27 -27.12
N ILE A 241 -18.47 -30.85 -27.23
CA ILE A 241 -19.22 -31.02 -28.48
C ILE A 241 -18.50 -30.31 -29.65
N ALA A 242 -17.92 -29.14 -29.40
CA ALA A 242 -17.16 -28.40 -30.41
C ALA A 242 -15.75 -28.95 -30.71
N HIS A 243 -15.22 -29.90 -29.94
CA HIS A 243 -13.86 -30.41 -30.16
C HIS A 243 -13.80 -31.34 -31.37
N TRP A 244 -14.91 -32.03 -31.68
CA TRP A 244 -14.98 -32.95 -32.81
C TRP A 244 -14.70 -32.22 -34.12
N GLU A 245 -13.79 -32.79 -34.92
CA GLU A 245 -13.51 -32.31 -36.27
C GLU A 245 -14.25 -33.20 -37.26
N HIS A 246 -15.17 -32.60 -38.03
CA HIS A 246 -15.74 -33.28 -39.17
C HIS A 246 -14.67 -33.45 -40.25
N PRO A 247 -14.65 -34.59 -40.96
CA PRO A 247 -13.78 -34.77 -42.11
C PRO A 247 -13.96 -33.58 -43.06
N SER A 248 -12.87 -32.87 -43.37
CA SER A 248 -12.88 -31.87 -44.43
C SER A 248 -12.91 -32.59 -45.77
N TRP A 249 -13.80 -32.14 -46.66
CA TRP A 249 -13.97 -32.65 -48.01
C TRP A 249 -12.93 -32.05 -48.95
#